data_AF-A0A821FYM6-F1
#
_entry.id   AF-A0A821FYM6-F1
#
_cell.length_a   1.000
_cell.length_b   1.000
_cell.length_c   1.000
_cell.angle_alpha   90.00
_cell.angle_beta   90.00
_cell.angle_gamma   90.00
#
_symmetry.space_group_name_H-M   'P 1'
#
loop_
_entity.id
_entity.type
_entity.pdbx_description
1 polymer ?
#
loop_
_entity_poly.entity_id
_entity_poly.type
_entity_poly.pdbx_seq_one_letter_code
_entity_poly.pdbx_strand_id
1 'polypeptide(L)'
;LDAVSVRSIAAPTIELIANNGFETGTLSSWTYCNPNSAISAGAVMQNSDSFQCMGYTDQAQSGSYFYYDGAVGNCDYLIQMFSTIVGQTYTISYWLYNQGSAHPSSADVIISI
;
A
#
# COMPACT_ATOMS: atom_id res chain seq x y z
N LEU A 1 -39.44 -11.53 12.83
CA LEU A 1 -38.04 -11.42 12.39
C LEU A 1 -37.20 -11.49 13.66
N ASP A 2 -36.40 -12.54 13.82
CA ASP A 2 -35.54 -12.76 14.99
C ASP A 2 -34.21 -12.01 14.79
N ALA A 3 -33.58 -11.55 15.87
CA ALA A 3 -32.78 -10.32 15.96
C ALA A 3 -31.71 -10.07 14.87
N VAL A 4 -31.58 -8.80 14.47
CA VAL A 4 -30.46 -8.24 13.68
C VAL A 4 -29.56 -7.45 14.62
N SER A 5 -28.25 -7.67 14.56
CA SER A 5 -27.27 -6.88 15.32
C SER A 5 -26.08 -6.50 14.45
N VAL A 6 -25.53 -5.31 14.72
CA VAL A 6 -24.26 -4.81 14.15
C VAL A 6 -23.31 -4.64 15.32
N ARG A 7 -22.08 -5.16 15.19
CA ARG A 7 -21.02 -4.99 16.19
C ARG A 7 -19.84 -4.30 15.53
N SER A 8 -19.28 -3.28 16.17
CA SER A 8 -17.99 -2.72 15.77
C SER A 8 -16.89 -3.72 16.14
N ILE A 9 -16.18 -4.25 15.16
CA ILE A 9 -14.90 -4.91 15.40
C ILE A 9 -13.88 -3.78 15.62
N ALA A 10 -13.24 -3.74 16.79
CA ALA A 10 -12.10 -2.87 16.99
C ALA A 10 -11.00 -3.30 16.01
N ALA A 11 -10.44 -2.35 15.24
CA ALA A 11 -9.32 -2.65 14.37
C ALA A 11 -8.18 -3.28 15.20
N PRO A 12 -7.53 -4.35 14.72
CA PRO A 12 -6.37 -4.89 15.40
C PRO A 12 -5.34 -3.77 15.61
N THR A 13 -4.89 -3.57 16.84
CA THR A 13 -3.92 -2.51 17.19
C THR A 13 -2.49 -2.84 16.78
N ILE A 14 -2.29 -3.99 16.13
CA ILE A 14 -0.99 -4.49 15.72
C ILE A 14 -0.93 -4.46 14.19
N GLU A 15 -0.07 -3.59 13.68
CA GLU A 15 0.35 -3.64 12.28
C GLU A 15 1.19 -4.89 12.04
N LEU A 16 0.83 -5.66 11.01
CA LEU A 16 1.49 -6.91 10.64
C LEU A 16 2.41 -6.75 9.41
N ILE A 17 2.22 -5.67 8.64
CA ILE A 17 3.03 -5.28 7.50
C ILE A 17 4.18 -4.42 7.98
N ALA A 18 5.40 -4.94 7.88
CA ALA A 18 6.61 -4.17 8.11
C ALA A 18 6.83 -3.17 6.96
N ASN A 19 7.35 -1.99 7.30
CA ASN A 19 7.64 -0.94 6.33
C ASN A 19 6.43 -0.61 5.42
N ASN A 20 5.23 -0.57 6.02
CA ASN A 20 3.96 -0.32 5.33
C ASN A 20 3.86 1.07 4.67
N GLY A 21 4.62 2.04 5.17
CA GLY A 21 4.74 3.38 4.59
C GLY A 21 5.99 3.61 3.74
N PHE A 22 6.84 2.60 3.51
CA PHE A 22 8.11 2.74 2.78
C PHE A 22 9.16 3.69 3.41
N GLU A 23 8.96 4.06 4.68
CA GLU A 23 9.76 5.05 5.41
C GLU A 23 11.22 4.67 5.67
N THR A 24 11.64 3.46 5.28
CA THR A 24 13.07 3.11 5.24
C THR A 24 13.79 3.70 4.02
N GLY A 25 13.07 4.32 3.09
CA GLY A 25 13.60 4.82 1.81
C GLY A 25 13.96 3.71 0.81
N THR A 26 13.56 2.48 1.10
CA THR A 26 13.86 1.28 0.31
C THR A 26 12.70 0.29 0.39
N LEU A 27 12.71 -0.73 -0.46
CA LEU A 27 11.77 -1.87 -0.37
C LEU A 27 12.17 -2.89 0.71
N SER A 28 12.83 -2.47 1.78
CA SER A 28 13.14 -3.36 2.90
C SER A 28 11.84 -4.00 3.43
N SER A 29 11.86 -5.31 3.68
CA SER A 29 10.69 -6.15 4.05
C SER A 29 9.70 -6.45 2.91
N TRP A 30 9.88 -5.86 1.73
CA TRP A 30 9.10 -6.15 0.54
C TRP A 30 9.94 -6.94 -0.47
N THR A 31 9.31 -7.90 -1.14
CA THR A 31 9.89 -8.56 -2.31
C THR A 31 9.35 -7.87 -3.55
N TYR A 32 10.22 -7.20 -4.30
CA TYR A 32 9.88 -6.64 -5.60
C TYR A 32 9.91 -7.72 -6.68
N CYS A 33 8.88 -7.75 -7.51
CA CYS A 33 8.75 -8.71 -8.59
C CYS A 33 8.46 -7.98 -9.90
N ASN A 34 9.35 -8.15 -10.87
CA ASN A 34 9.18 -7.66 -12.25
C ASN A 34 9.44 -8.83 -13.22
N PRO A 35 8.47 -9.74 -13.39
CA PRO A 35 8.68 -11.01 -14.09
C PRO A 35 8.93 -10.87 -15.60
N ASN A 36 8.58 -9.73 -16.22
CA ASN A 36 8.57 -9.56 -17.67
C ASN A 36 9.55 -8.49 -18.21
N SER A 37 10.57 -8.09 -17.44
CA SER A 37 11.56 -7.08 -17.87
C SER A 37 10.92 -5.76 -18.31
N ALA A 38 10.17 -5.10 -17.40
CA ALA A 38 9.59 -3.79 -17.68
C ALA A 38 10.66 -2.75 -18.10
N ILE A 39 10.27 -1.83 -19.00
CA ILE A 39 11.11 -0.75 -19.52
C ILE A 39 11.40 0.28 -18.42
N SER A 40 10.41 0.49 -17.56
CA SER A 40 10.50 1.24 -16.31
C SER A 40 9.90 0.37 -15.21
N ALA A 41 10.47 0.46 -14.01
CA ALA A 41 10.10 -0.29 -12.83
C ALA A 41 9.56 0.67 -11.76
N GLY A 42 8.64 0.21 -10.92
CA GLY A 42 8.28 0.92 -9.71
C GLY A 42 9.47 1.09 -8.75
N ALA A 43 9.41 2.13 -7.93
CA ALA A 43 10.48 2.49 -7.02
C ALA A 43 9.94 3.17 -5.76
N VAL A 44 10.73 3.13 -4.67
CA VAL A 44 10.49 4.01 -3.53
C VAL A 44 11.02 5.39 -3.87
N MET A 45 10.18 6.39 -3.67
CA MET A 45 10.47 7.81 -3.88
C MET A 45 10.23 8.59 -2.59
N GLN A 46 10.72 9.81 -2.53
CA GLN A 46 10.52 10.75 -1.43
C GLN A 46 9.78 12.00 -1.90
N ASN A 47 9.09 12.70 -0.98
CA ASN A 47 8.34 13.93 -1.30
C ASN A 47 9.20 15.03 -1.97
N SER A 48 10.50 15.05 -1.67
CA SER A 48 11.46 16.02 -2.22
C SER A 48 11.97 15.66 -3.62
N ASP A 49 11.65 14.46 -4.14
CA ASP A 49 12.08 14.09 -5.47
C ASP A 49 11.40 14.98 -6.52
N SER A 50 12.17 15.35 -7.56
CA SER A 50 11.68 16.21 -8.66
C SER A 50 10.54 15.60 -9.48
N PHE A 51 10.17 14.35 -9.18
CA PHE A 51 8.99 13.71 -9.71
C PHE A 51 7.74 14.20 -8.96
N GLN A 52 7.49 15.50 -9.04
CA GLN A 52 6.23 16.07 -8.59
C GLN A 52 5.16 15.67 -9.61
N CYS A 53 4.35 14.68 -9.27
CA CYS A 53 3.14 14.43 -10.03
C CYS A 53 2.29 15.70 -9.96
N MET A 54 2.24 16.47 -11.05
CA MET A 54 1.33 17.59 -11.28
C MET A 54 1.30 18.67 -10.16
N GLY A 55 2.45 18.95 -9.52
CA GLY A 55 2.59 20.05 -8.56
C GLY A 55 2.19 19.74 -7.11
N TYR A 56 1.99 18.46 -6.77
CA TYR A 56 1.89 18.03 -5.37
C TYR A 56 3.30 17.94 -4.76
N THR A 57 3.51 18.67 -3.67
CA THR A 57 4.78 18.68 -2.94
C THR A 57 4.87 17.58 -1.88
N ASP A 58 3.73 16.98 -1.50
CA ASP A 58 3.65 15.87 -0.54
C ASP A 58 2.84 14.73 -1.15
N GLN A 59 3.55 13.72 -1.64
CA GLN A 59 2.98 12.53 -2.31
C GLN A 59 2.79 11.38 -1.33
N ALA A 60 3.66 11.27 -0.32
CA ALA A 60 3.53 10.32 0.76
C ALA A 60 2.27 10.59 1.59
N GLN A 61 1.47 9.55 1.81
CA GLN A 61 0.26 9.66 2.64
C GLN A 61 0.60 9.94 4.12
N SER A 62 1.76 9.46 4.56
CA SER A 62 2.34 9.75 5.86
C SER A 62 3.85 9.73 5.73
N GLY A 63 4.57 10.48 6.55
CA GLY A 63 6.03 10.45 6.53
C GLY A 63 6.61 11.14 5.29
N SER A 64 7.70 10.59 4.75
CA SER A 64 8.50 11.20 3.68
C SER A 64 8.60 10.36 2.42
N TYR A 65 8.30 9.05 2.50
CA TYR A 65 8.53 8.11 1.42
C TYR A 65 7.22 7.47 0.94
N PHE A 66 7.23 6.99 -0.30
CA PHE A 66 6.10 6.30 -0.90
C PHE A 66 6.58 5.36 -2.01
N TYR A 67 5.75 4.39 -2.36
CA TYR A 67 5.98 3.58 -3.56
C TYR A 67 5.30 4.23 -4.76
N TYR A 68 6.07 4.46 -5.81
CA TYR A 68 5.58 4.86 -7.12
C TYR A 68 5.53 3.64 -8.03
N ASP A 69 4.32 3.21 -8.37
CA ASP A 69 4.07 2.20 -9.39
C ASP A 69 4.17 2.88 -10.78
N GLY A 70 5.39 2.85 -11.32
CA GLY A 70 5.79 3.50 -12.57
C GLY A 70 6.10 2.51 -13.70
N ALA A 71 5.51 1.32 -13.62
CA ALA A 71 5.80 0.23 -14.53
C ALA A 71 5.38 0.59 -15.96
N VAL A 72 6.33 0.51 -16.91
CA VAL A 72 6.06 0.74 -18.34
C VAL A 72 6.46 -0.47 -19.15
N GLY A 73 5.60 -0.87 -20.08
CA GLY A 73 5.84 -1.99 -21.00
C GLY A 73 5.48 -3.35 -20.42
N ASN A 74 5.39 -3.51 -19.09
CA ASN A 74 4.94 -4.72 -18.40
C ASN A 74 4.46 -4.41 -16.98
N CYS A 75 3.79 -5.37 -16.34
CA CYS A 75 3.37 -5.28 -14.93
C CYS A 75 4.51 -5.64 -13.97
N ASP A 76 4.59 -4.90 -12.86
CA ASP A 76 5.34 -5.27 -11.67
C ASP A 76 4.39 -5.40 -10.46
N TYR A 77 4.92 -5.85 -9.32
CA TYR A 77 4.19 -5.90 -8.05
C TYR A 77 5.12 -6.06 -6.85
N LEU A 78 4.58 -5.77 -5.65
CA LEU A 78 5.22 -5.99 -4.37
C LEU A 78 4.55 -7.15 -3.61
N ILE A 79 5.37 -7.96 -2.94
CA ILE A 79 4.91 -9.03 -2.04
C ILE A 79 5.49 -8.81 -0.65
N GLN A 80 4.65 -9.00 0.37
CA GLN A 80 5.10 -9.25 1.74
C GLN A 80 4.26 -10.38 2.34
N MET A 81 4.92 -11.28 3.07
CA MET A 81 4.26 -12.34 3.82
C MET A 81 4.22 -11.96 5.30
N PHE A 82 3.11 -12.26 5.97
CA PHE A 82 2.95 -12.07 7.40
C PHE A 82 2.21 -13.27 8.01
N SER A 83 2.45 -13.53 9.29
CA SER A 83 1.82 -14.64 10.00
C SER A 83 0.39 -14.29 10.41
N THR A 84 -0.52 -15.25 10.24
CA THR A 84 -1.93 -15.16 10.66
C THR A 84 -2.28 -16.22 11.70
N ILE A 85 -3.43 -16.05 12.34
CA ILE A 85 -4.01 -16.97 13.32
C ILE A 85 -5.37 -17.40 12.77
N VAL A 86 -5.60 -18.72 12.70
CA VAL A 86 -6.88 -19.28 12.23
C VAL A 86 -8.04 -18.78 13.10
N GLY A 87 -9.15 -18.43 12.45
CA GLY A 87 -10.35 -17.89 13.07
C GLY A 87 -10.30 -16.38 13.30
N GLN A 88 -9.21 -15.70 12.96
CA GLN A 88 -9.13 -14.24 13.02
C GLN A 88 -9.53 -13.59 11.70
N THR A 89 -10.04 -12.36 11.83
CA THR A 89 -10.35 -11.48 10.70
C THR A 89 -9.33 -10.36 10.66
N TYR A 90 -8.84 -10.06 9.46
CA TYR A 90 -7.84 -9.03 9.20
C TYR A 90 -8.40 -8.01 8.22
N THR A 91 -8.08 -6.74 8.45
CA THR A 91 -8.34 -5.67 7.49
C THR A 91 -7.00 -5.27 6.88
N ILE A 92 -6.93 -5.32 5.55
CA ILE A 92 -5.83 -4.77 4.77
C ILE A 92 -6.30 -3.43 4.24
N SER A 93 -5.66 -2.35 4.67
CA SER A 93 -5.98 -0.99 4.25
C SER A 93 -4.81 -0.41 3.49
N TYR A 94 -5.07 0.26 2.37
CA TYR A 94 -4.04 0.97 1.62
C TYR A 94 -4.56 2.27 1.01
N TRP A 95 -3.63 3.18 0.77
CA TRP A 95 -3.87 4.41 0.02
C TRP A 95 -3.28 4.28 -1.36
N LEU A 96 -4.02 4.72 -2.36
CA LEU A 96 -3.61 4.78 -3.74
C LEU A 96 -3.85 6.19 -4.27
N TYR A 97 -2.80 6.78 -4.81
CA TYR A 97 -2.93 7.98 -5.62
C TYR A 97 -2.77 7.60 -7.09
N ASN A 98 -3.74 7.98 -7.92
CA ASN A 98 -3.65 7.81 -9.36
C ASN A 98 -3.27 9.14 -10.02
N GLN A 99 -2.27 9.13 -10.90
CA GLN A 99 -1.87 10.31 -11.65
C GLN A 99 -3.06 10.86 -12.44
N GLY A 100 -3.37 12.15 -12.23
CA GLY A 100 -4.53 12.82 -12.84
C GLY A 100 -5.82 12.75 -12.01
N SER A 101 -5.83 12.02 -10.90
CA SER A 101 -6.88 12.15 -9.88
C SER A 101 -6.57 13.32 -8.94
N ALA A 102 -7.59 14.08 -8.55
CA ALA A 102 -7.42 15.23 -7.66
C ALA A 102 -7.20 14.84 -6.20
N HIS A 103 -7.52 13.58 -5.83
CA HIS A 103 -7.49 13.12 -4.45
C HIS A 103 -7.00 11.67 -4.35
N PRO A 104 -6.17 11.33 -3.35
CA PRO A 104 -5.87 9.94 -3.04
C PRO A 104 -7.14 9.19 -2.66
N SER A 105 -7.20 7.92 -3.03
CA SER A 105 -8.26 6.97 -2.68
C SER A 105 -7.74 6.00 -1.63
N SER A 106 -8.61 5.55 -0.73
CA SER A 106 -8.32 4.44 0.17
C SER A 106 -9.20 3.25 -0.15
N ALA A 107 -8.71 2.05 0.14
CA ALA A 107 -9.47 0.82 0.04
C ALA A 107 -9.15 -0.10 1.21
N ASP A 108 -10.18 -0.79 1.68
CA ASP A 108 -10.10 -1.81 2.72
C ASP A 108 -10.52 -3.16 2.15
N VAL A 109 -9.72 -4.18 2.42
CA VAL A 109 -10.02 -5.58 2.10
C VAL A 109 -10.07 -6.37 3.40
N ILE A 110 -11.19 -7.04 3.64
CA ILE A 110 -11.37 -7.88 4.83
C ILE A 110 -11.13 -9.33 4.43
N ILE A 111 -10.22 -10.00 5.13
CA ILE A 111 -9.96 -11.42 4.97
C ILE A 111 -10.20 -12.15 6.29
N SER A 112 -10.76 -13.35 6.20
CA SER A 112 -10.90 -14.28 7.32
C SER A 112 -10.16 -15.56 6.98
N ILE A 113 -9.30 -16.01 7.89
CA ILE A 113 -8.45 -17.20 7.73
C ILE A 113 -8.99 -18.35 8.57
#